data_AF-A0A7C9J471-F1
#
_entry.id   AF-A0A7C9J471-F1
#
_cell.length_a   1.000
_cell.length_b   1.000
_cell.length_c   1.000
_cell.angle_alpha   90.00
_cell.angle_beta   90.00
_cell.angle_gamma   90.00
#
_symmetry.space_group_name_H-M   'P 1'
#
loop_
_entity.id
_entity.type
_entity.pdbx_description
1 polymer ?
#
loop_
_entity_poly.entity_id
_entity_poly.type
_entity_poly.pdbx_seq_one_letter_code
_entity_poly.pdbx_strand_id
1 'polypeptide(L)'
;MALEETLRAVLAQAGTAPATLTRGFLTGLRAALDDLPAGPGTAELAADLAALLAVPAAERPVAVTSTPLRDDLRDLAERMAPGSTTPEQDAGALWTAVHLDALRLSRREADLVRRAAEEAAVRSRARLGRPGAAVTLPGPKDERLIPSLKVDGRVVAPGLAVSTAGAPTATGPVPAEMAAFAAMVPVLAGLDPALHHCLQALEFSGLRGLAEPAVRTGYVGHLNSRLAEVAARRRHSGPWLESVVRLHEALCSVVHLPPAPEDSWWGEWRAACNDALSDAALDSGAGTVKFPPGRYRAADDLTRHDIAVHYPDRPGQVLACVRAWSSVHGVETPGRVVYAS
;
A
#
# COMPACT_ATOMS: atom_id res chain seq x y z
N MET A 1 -4.49 8.43 -17.51
CA MET A 1 -5.07 7.94 -16.24
C MET A 1 -4.15 8.14 -15.05
N ALA A 2 -2.94 7.55 -14.97
CA ALA A 2 -2.08 7.67 -13.77
C ALA A 2 -1.72 9.12 -13.35
N LEU A 3 -1.47 10.01 -14.33
CA LEU A 3 -1.21 11.42 -14.06
C LEU A 3 -2.45 12.16 -13.53
N GLU A 4 -3.62 11.84 -14.06
CA GLU A 4 -4.88 12.48 -13.67
C GLU A 4 -5.24 12.15 -12.22
N GLU A 5 -5.15 10.87 -11.83
CA GLU A 5 -5.36 10.45 -10.44
C GLU A 5 -4.34 11.07 -9.49
N THR A 6 -3.08 11.16 -9.91
CA THR A 6 -2.03 11.84 -9.13
C THR A 6 -2.38 13.33 -8.94
N LEU A 7 -2.82 14.01 -10.00
CA LEU A 7 -3.24 15.40 -9.93
C LEU A 7 -4.48 15.57 -9.03
N ARG A 8 -5.48 14.68 -9.12
CA ARG A 8 -6.64 14.68 -8.22
C ARG A 8 -6.22 14.51 -6.76
N ALA A 9 -5.31 13.58 -6.47
CA ALA A 9 -4.80 13.32 -5.12
C ALA A 9 -4.01 14.51 -4.56
N VAL A 10 -3.21 15.19 -5.40
CA VAL A 10 -2.49 16.41 -4.99
C VAL A 10 -3.47 17.57 -4.78
N LEU A 11 -4.44 17.77 -5.67
CA LEU A 11 -5.44 18.84 -5.58
C LEU A 11 -6.39 18.67 -4.38
N ALA A 12 -6.65 17.43 -3.95
CA ALA A 12 -7.44 17.12 -2.76
C ALA A 12 -6.75 17.55 -1.45
N GLN A 13 -5.41 17.71 -1.45
CA GLN A 13 -4.62 18.17 -0.30
C GLN A 13 -4.68 19.71 -0.13
N ALA A 14 -5.89 20.27 -0.10
CA ALA A 14 -6.13 21.71 -0.10
C ALA A 14 -5.29 22.44 0.97
N GLY A 15 -4.67 23.56 0.59
CA GLY A 15 -3.83 24.41 1.46
C GLY A 15 -2.45 23.87 1.79
N THR A 16 -1.97 22.86 1.06
CA THR A 16 -0.54 22.50 0.98
C THR A 16 0.12 23.25 -0.18
N ALA A 17 1.42 23.51 -0.10
CA ALA A 17 2.16 24.15 -1.19
C ALA A 17 2.06 23.38 -2.53
N PRO A 18 2.18 22.03 -2.56
CA PRO A 18 1.95 21.25 -3.78
C PRO A 18 0.55 21.43 -4.36
N ALA A 19 -0.51 21.36 -3.54
CA ALA A 19 -1.88 21.55 -4.04
C ALA A 19 -2.10 22.96 -4.62
N THR A 20 -1.57 24.00 -3.97
CA THR A 20 -1.65 25.38 -4.45
C THR A 20 -0.91 25.57 -5.77
N LEU A 21 0.32 25.02 -5.88
CA LEU A 21 1.13 25.10 -7.09
C LEU A 21 0.51 24.31 -8.24
N THR A 22 0.04 23.09 -7.99
CA THR A 22 -0.63 22.26 -8.99
C THR A 22 -1.93 22.90 -9.45
N ARG A 23 -2.74 23.48 -8.55
CA ARG A 23 -3.96 24.21 -8.92
C ARG A 23 -3.63 25.43 -9.77
N GLY A 24 -2.64 26.24 -9.37
CA GLY A 24 -2.19 27.39 -10.14
C GLY A 24 -1.68 27.01 -11.54
N PHE A 25 -0.89 25.93 -11.64
CA PHE A 25 -0.42 25.38 -12.91
C PHE A 25 -1.58 24.96 -13.84
N LEU A 26 -2.54 24.19 -13.33
CA LEU A 26 -3.68 23.73 -14.11
C LEU A 26 -4.64 24.86 -14.51
N THR A 27 -4.81 25.88 -13.65
CA THR A 27 -5.55 27.10 -14.01
C THR A 27 -4.86 27.89 -15.11
N GLY A 28 -3.52 28.01 -15.07
CA GLY A 28 -2.75 28.62 -16.14
C GLY A 28 -2.85 27.85 -17.46
N LEU A 29 -2.80 26.51 -17.39
CA LEU A 29 -2.98 25.64 -18.56
C LEU A 29 -4.38 25.79 -19.18
N ARG A 30 -5.43 25.90 -18.34
CA ARG A 30 -6.81 26.14 -18.79
C ARG A 30 -6.93 27.49 -19.52
N ALA A 31 -6.34 28.54 -18.98
CA ALA A 31 -6.35 29.87 -19.60
C ALA A 31 -5.62 29.88 -20.95
N ALA A 32 -4.44 29.25 -21.02
CA ALA A 32 -3.71 29.11 -22.28
C ALA A 32 -4.47 28.29 -23.35
N LEU A 33 -5.30 27.33 -22.92
CA LEU A 33 -6.15 26.53 -23.80
C LEU A 33 -7.33 27.33 -24.37
N ASP A 34 -7.84 28.32 -23.62
CA ASP A 34 -8.93 29.20 -24.08
C ASP A 34 -8.47 30.17 -25.20
N ASP A 35 -7.17 30.44 -25.31
CA ASP A 35 -6.57 31.23 -26.38
C ASP A 35 -6.32 30.43 -27.67
N LEU A 36 -6.49 29.10 -27.65
CA LEU A 36 -6.31 28.25 -28.83
C LEU A 36 -7.59 28.17 -29.67
N PRO A 37 -7.47 28.00 -31.00
CA PRO A 37 -8.64 27.82 -31.87
C PRO A 37 -9.47 26.62 -31.44
N ALA A 38 -10.79 26.79 -31.38
CA ALA A 38 -11.69 25.73 -30.96
C ALA A 38 -11.63 24.52 -31.92
N GLY A 39 -11.31 23.36 -31.36
CA GLY A 39 -11.36 22.07 -32.04
C GLY A 39 -11.77 20.95 -31.07
N PRO A 40 -12.10 19.75 -31.59
CA PRO A 40 -12.56 18.63 -30.75
C PRO A 40 -11.55 18.26 -29.64
N GLY A 41 -10.24 18.29 -29.93
CA GLY A 41 -9.21 18.00 -28.92
C GLY A 41 -9.02 19.11 -27.86
N THR A 42 -9.28 20.38 -28.20
CA THR A 42 -9.20 21.46 -27.20
C THR A 42 -10.43 21.47 -26.29
N ALA A 43 -11.61 21.09 -26.81
CA ALA A 43 -12.83 20.95 -26.02
C ALA A 43 -12.75 19.78 -25.01
N GLU A 44 -12.20 18.64 -25.44
CA GLU A 44 -11.99 17.46 -24.56
C GLU A 44 -10.98 17.79 -23.45
N LEU A 45 -9.82 18.36 -23.79
CA LEU A 45 -8.82 18.77 -22.80
C LEU A 45 -9.34 19.87 -21.84
N ALA A 46 -10.19 20.77 -22.31
CA ALA A 46 -10.83 21.79 -21.49
C ALA A 46 -11.80 21.17 -20.46
N ALA A 47 -12.55 20.15 -20.87
CA ALA A 47 -13.46 19.42 -20.00
C ALA A 47 -12.70 18.62 -18.93
N ASP A 48 -11.61 17.95 -19.31
CA ASP A 48 -10.74 17.21 -18.38
C ASP A 48 -10.10 18.13 -17.33
N LEU A 49 -9.60 19.29 -17.75
CA LEU A 49 -9.03 20.29 -16.85
C LEU A 49 -10.08 20.88 -15.90
N ALA A 50 -11.29 21.15 -16.41
CA ALA A 50 -12.40 21.61 -15.58
C ALA A 50 -12.79 20.55 -14.54
N ALA A 51 -12.84 19.28 -14.92
CA ALA A 51 -13.12 18.17 -14.01
C ALA A 51 -12.05 18.00 -12.92
N LEU A 52 -10.78 18.19 -13.26
CA LEU A 52 -9.67 18.20 -12.30
C LEU A 52 -9.76 19.37 -11.32
N LEU A 53 -10.05 20.58 -11.81
CA LEU A 53 -10.15 21.79 -10.99
C LEU A 53 -11.41 21.82 -10.10
N ALA A 54 -12.46 21.10 -10.49
CA ALA A 54 -13.71 20.97 -9.75
C ALA A 54 -13.63 20.03 -8.53
N VAL A 55 -12.50 19.35 -8.30
CA VAL A 55 -12.31 18.48 -7.13
C VAL A 55 -12.47 19.33 -5.86
N PRO A 56 -13.52 19.07 -5.04
CA PRO A 56 -13.74 19.80 -3.80
C PRO A 56 -12.57 19.55 -2.85
N ALA A 57 -12.21 20.57 -2.07
CA ALA A 57 -11.21 20.42 -1.02
C ALA A 57 -11.67 19.31 -0.06
N ALA A 58 -10.81 18.33 0.22
CA ALA A 58 -11.11 17.33 1.24
C ALA A 58 -11.38 18.04 2.58
N GLU A 59 -12.46 17.65 3.28
CA GLU A 59 -12.70 18.12 4.65
C GLU A 59 -11.46 17.74 5.49
N ARG A 60 -10.75 18.75 6.00
CA ARG A 60 -9.55 18.50 6.82
C ARG A 60 -9.97 17.83 8.13
N PRO A 61 -9.30 16.74 8.55
CA PRO A 61 -9.54 16.13 9.84
C PRO A 61 -9.38 17.16 10.96
N VAL A 62 -10.33 17.17 11.89
CA VAL A 62 -10.28 18.01 13.09
C VAL A 62 -9.85 17.14 14.27
N ALA A 63 -8.80 17.56 14.97
CA ALA A 63 -8.33 16.87 16.16
C ALA A 63 -9.40 16.89 17.27
N VAL A 64 -9.71 15.71 17.82
CA VAL A 64 -10.63 15.55 18.95
C VAL A 64 -9.86 14.92 20.11
N THR A 65 -9.51 15.77 21.09
CA THR A 65 -8.61 15.41 22.20
C THR A 65 -9.33 14.92 23.45
N SER A 66 -10.64 15.16 23.60
CA SER A 66 -11.44 14.70 24.75
C SER A 66 -12.66 13.88 24.31
N THR A 67 -12.68 12.57 24.59
CA THR A 67 -13.88 11.71 24.47
C THR A 67 -13.65 10.34 25.13
N PRO A 68 -14.72 9.64 25.60
CA PRO A 68 -14.71 8.20 25.85
C PRO A 68 -14.21 7.37 24.66
N LEU A 69 -14.48 7.85 23.44
CA LEU A 69 -13.99 7.23 22.20
C LEU A 69 -12.47 7.14 22.14
N ARG A 70 -11.76 8.20 22.54
CA ARG A 70 -10.29 8.22 22.51
C ARG A 70 -9.73 7.13 23.42
N ASP A 71 -10.30 6.96 24.60
CA ASP A 71 -9.82 5.99 25.59
C ASP A 71 -10.13 4.56 25.16
N ASP A 72 -11.34 4.30 24.63
CA ASP A 72 -11.71 3.00 24.06
C ASP A 72 -10.79 2.60 22.89
N LEU A 73 -10.48 3.55 21.99
CA LEU A 73 -9.60 3.30 20.83
C LEU A 73 -8.13 3.11 21.25
N ARG A 74 -7.67 3.86 22.27
CA ARG A 74 -6.32 3.70 22.82
C ARG A 74 -6.15 2.32 23.45
N ASP A 75 -7.10 1.90 24.26
CA ASP A 75 -7.11 0.58 24.90
C ASP A 75 -7.13 -0.55 23.85
N LEU A 76 -7.88 -0.36 22.75
CA LEU A 76 -7.85 -1.30 21.62
C LEU A 76 -6.49 -1.33 20.90
N ALA A 77 -5.91 -0.17 20.60
CA ALA A 77 -4.59 -0.08 19.96
C ALA A 77 -3.48 -0.70 20.82
N GLU A 78 -3.47 -0.42 22.12
CA GLU A 78 -2.49 -0.99 23.07
C GLU A 78 -2.61 -2.52 23.19
N ARG A 79 -3.82 -3.09 23.12
CA ARG A 79 -3.99 -4.55 23.08
C ARG A 79 -3.40 -5.18 21.82
N MET A 80 -3.49 -4.49 20.69
CA MET A 80 -3.00 -5.00 19.40
C MET A 80 -1.49 -4.81 19.26
N ALA A 81 -0.98 -3.71 19.79
CA ALA A 81 0.41 -3.29 19.68
C ALA A 81 0.81 -2.52 20.93
N PRO A 82 1.27 -3.23 21.98
CA PRO A 82 1.69 -2.58 23.22
C PRO A 82 2.78 -1.52 22.97
N GLY A 83 2.59 -0.31 23.51
CA GLY A 83 3.50 0.83 23.34
C GLY A 83 3.38 1.55 21.99
N SER A 84 2.37 1.24 21.18
CA SER A 84 2.11 1.91 19.90
C SER A 84 1.40 3.26 20.05
N THR A 85 0.84 3.55 21.22
CA THR A 85 0.07 4.79 21.43
C THR A 85 0.88 5.85 22.18
N THR A 86 0.53 7.12 21.95
CA THR A 86 1.06 8.25 22.71
C THR A 86 -0.07 9.11 23.28
N PRO A 87 0.17 9.84 24.39
CA PRO A 87 -0.85 10.70 25.00
C PRO A 87 -1.41 11.78 24.06
N GLU A 88 -0.63 12.22 23.08
CA GLU A 88 -0.93 13.30 22.13
C GLU A 88 -1.86 12.85 20.99
N GLN A 89 -2.00 11.55 20.75
CA GLN A 89 -2.86 11.04 19.69
C GLN A 89 -4.34 11.34 19.98
N ASP A 90 -4.99 11.96 19.00
CA ASP A 90 -6.43 12.21 19.02
C ASP A 90 -7.24 10.97 18.58
N ALA A 91 -8.56 11.06 18.70
CA ALA A 91 -9.44 9.95 18.33
C ALA A 91 -9.36 9.57 16.82
N GLY A 92 -9.03 10.51 15.94
CA GLY A 92 -8.88 10.25 14.50
C GLY A 92 -7.59 9.48 14.18
N ALA A 93 -6.49 9.85 14.84
CA ALA A 93 -5.21 9.16 14.75
C ALA A 93 -5.33 7.71 15.28
N LEU A 94 -5.94 7.54 16.45
CA LEU A 94 -6.16 6.20 17.04
C LEU A 94 -7.12 5.36 16.18
N TRP A 95 -8.18 5.95 15.65
CA TRP A 95 -9.10 5.28 14.73
C TRP A 95 -8.37 4.72 13.51
N THR A 96 -7.48 5.54 12.93
CA THR A 96 -6.66 5.18 11.78
C THR A 96 -5.69 4.05 12.16
N ALA A 97 -4.97 4.19 13.27
CA ALA A 97 -4.02 3.21 13.75
C ALA A 97 -4.66 1.84 13.98
N VAL A 98 -5.78 1.77 14.72
CA VAL A 98 -6.52 0.52 14.97
C VAL A 98 -6.89 -0.21 13.68
N HIS A 99 -7.37 0.53 12.67
CA HIS A 99 -7.79 -0.10 11.42
C HIS A 99 -6.62 -0.51 10.53
N LEU A 100 -5.49 0.21 10.58
CA LEU A 100 -4.25 -0.19 9.90
C LEU A 100 -3.63 -1.41 10.58
N ASP A 101 -3.58 -1.43 11.91
CA ASP A 101 -3.11 -2.59 12.67
C ASP A 101 -3.99 -3.82 12.42
N ALA A 102 -5.29 -3.64 12.16
CA ALA A 102 -6.18 -4.75 11.80
C ALA A 102 -5.80 -5.38 10.44
N LEU A 103 -5.10 -4.66 9.54
CA LEU A 103 -4.67 -5.22 8.24
C LEU A 103 -3.60 -6.29 8.36
N ARG A 104 -2.87 -6.32 9.49
CA ARG A 104 -1.83 -7.32 9.77
C ARG A 104 -2.30 -8.47 10.69
N LEU A 105 -3.57 -8.49 11.07
CA LEU A 105 -4.18 -9.60 11.82
C LEU A 105 -4.85 -10.60 10.88
N SER A 106 -5.10 -11.82 11.35
CA SER A 106 -5.97 -12.75 10.60
C SER A 106 -7.33 -12.11 10.32
N ARG A 107 -8.01 -12.48 9.23
CA ARG A 107 -9.34 -11.91 8.91
C ARG A 107 -10.31 -11.95 10.09
N ARG A 108 -10.32 -13.07 10.84
CA ARG A 108 -11.18 -13.25 12.02
C ARG A 108 -10.86 -12.24 13.12
N GLU A 109 -9.59 -12.05 13.46
CA GLU A 109 -9.17 -11.11 14.50
C GLU A 109 -9.39 -9.66 14.06
N ALA A 110 -9.09 -9.36 12.79
CA ALA A 110 -9.35 -8.05 12.19
C ALA A 110 -10.83 -7.66 12.27
N ASP A 111 -11.74 -8.60 12.00
CA ASP A 111 -13.18 -8.38 12.11
C ASP A 111 -13.62 -8.08 13.55
N LEU A 112 -13.06 -8.78 14.54
CA LEU A 112 -13.35 -8.54 15.96
C LEU A 112 -12.90 -7.14 16.39
N VAL A 113 -11.68 -6.76 16.03
CA VAL A 113 -11.12 -5.44 16.32
C VAL A 113 -11.93 -4.33 15.65
N ARG A 114 -12.24 -4.47 14.36
CA ARG A 114 -13.02 -3.49 13.60
C ARG A 114 -14.42 -3.30 14.21
N ARG A 115 -15.10 -4.40 14.58
CA ARG A 115 -16.39 -4.33 15.28
C ARG A 115 -16.28 -3.61 16.61
N ALA A 116 -15.27 -3.93 17.43
CA ALA A 116 -15.05 -3.28 18.71
C ALA A 116 -14.82 -1.77 18.56
N ALA A 117 -14.03 -1.35 17.55
CA ALA A 117 -13.81 0.05 17.23
C ALA A 117 -15.10 0.76 16.78
N GLU A 118 -15.85 0.14 15.86
CA GLU A 118 -17.12 0.66 15.36
C GLU A 118 -18.17 0.79 16.48
N GLU A 119 -18.25 -0.19 17.40
CA GLU A 119 -19.10 -0.14 18.59
C GLU A 119 -18.72 1.00 19.53
N ALA A 120 -17.41 1.20 19.78
CA ALA A 120 -16.93 2.33 20.59
C ALA A 120 -17.30 3.68 19.98
N ALA A 121 -17.19 3.81 18.64
CA ALA A 121 -17.63 4.99 17.90
C ALA A 121 -19.13 5.25 18.09
N VAL A 122 -19.96 4.23 17.93
CA VAL A 122 -21.42 4.33 18.10
C VAL A 122 -21.80 4.71 19.54
N ARG A 123 -21.18 4.08 20.55
CA ARG A 123 -21.40 4.43 21.98
C ARG A 123 -21.08 5.90 22.26
N SER A 124 -20.07 6.42 21.58
CA SER A 124 -19.63 7.82 21.70
C SER A 124 -20.38 8.79 20.79
N ARG A 125 -21.49 8.36 20.17
CA ARG A 125 -22.31 9.13 19.21
C ARG A 125 -21.54 9.63 17.98
N ALA A 126 -20.37 9.04 17.71
CA ALA A 126 -19.67 9.27 16.45
C ALA A 126 -20.42 8.58 15.32
N ARG A 127 -20.35 9.15 14.12
CA ARG A 127 -21.01 8.63 12.92
C ARG A 127 -19.96 8.06 11.98
N LEU A 128 -20.17 6.80 11.59
CA LEU A 128 -19.41 6.17 10.53
C LEU A 128 -19.93 6.73 9.19
N GLY A 129 -19.03 7.27 8.39
CA GLY A 129 -19.34 7.71 7.03
C GLY A 129 -19.07 6.61 6.00
N ARG A 130 -19.40 6.90 4.73
CA ARG A 130 -19.05 6.00 3.63
C ARG A 130 -17.53 5.94 3.45
N PRO A 131 -16.97 4.78 3.07
CA PRO A 131 -15.64 4.72 2.49
C PRO A 131 -15.58 5.63 1.25
N GLY A 132 -14.49 6.38 1.08
CA GLY A 132 -14.27 7.22 -0.10
C GLY A 132 -14.35 8.74 0.12
N ALA A 133 -14.28 9.24 1.36
CA ALA A 133 -14.23 10.69 1.58
C ALA A 133 -12.82 11.31 1.43
N ALA A 134 -11.73 10.53 1.34
CA ALA A 134 -10.41 11.11 0.98
C ALA A 134 -9.44 10.23 0.18
N VAL A 135 -9.39 8.90 0.37
CA VAL A 135 -8.43 8.04 -0.34
C VAL A 135 -9.06 6.72 -0.75
N THR A 136 -9.01 6.43 -2.05
CA THR A 136 -9.41 5.14 -2.63
C THR A 136 -8.21 4.58 -3.38
N LEU A 137 -7.79 3.39 -2.96
CA LEU A 137 -6.69 2.62 -3.53
C LEU A 137 -7.20 1.73 -4.67
N PRO A 138 -6.38 1.48 -5.72
CA PRO A 138 -6.74 0.53 -6.75
C PRO A 138 -6.58 -0.91 -6.26
N GLY A 139 -7.52 -1.80 -6.60
CA GLY A 139 -7.36 -3.23 -6.31
C GLY A 139 -8.43 -4.13 -6.95
N PRO A 140 -8.29 -5.46 -6.82
CA PRO A 140 -9.10 -6.44 -7.55
C PRO A 140 -10.51 -6.60 -6.98
N LYS A 141 -10.78 -6.07 -5.78
CA LYS A 141 -12.08 -6.10 -5.13
C LYS A 141 -12.34 -4.78 -4.40
N ASP A 142 -13.60 -4.36 -4.39
CA ASP A 142 -14.02 -3.24 -3.56
C ASP A 142 -13.97 -3.67 -2.08
N GLU A 143 -13.22 -2.95 -1.26
CA GLU A 143 -13.06 -3.27 0.16
C GLU A 143 -12.92 -1.99 1.00
N ARG A 144 -13.62 -1.94 2.14
CA ARG A 144 -13.46 -0.86 3.12
C ARG A 144 -12.34 -1.21 4.10
N LEU A 145 -11.24 -0.46 4.06
CA LEU A 145 -10.10 -0.67 4.97
C LEU A 145 -10.26 0.12 6.27
N ILE A 146 -10.62 1.40 6.15
CA ILE A 146 -10.85 2.32 7.27
C ILE A 146 -12.17 3.05 6.99
N PRO A 147 -13.21 2.90 7.81
CA PRO A 147 -14.41 3.73 7.68
C PRO A 147 -14.06 5.19 7.99
N SER A 148 -14.74 6.14 7.34
CA SER A 148 -14.60 7.54 7.77
C SER A 148 -15.31 7.73 9.11
N LEU A 149 -14.77 8.61 9.95
CA LEU A 149 -15.29 8.88 11.28
C LEU A 149 -15.65 10.37 11.38
N LYS A 150 -16.90 10.65 11.78
CA LYS A 150 -17.35 12.00 12.11
C LYS A 150 -17.76 12.10 13.58
N VAL A 151 -17.29 13.13 14.27
CA VAL A 151 -17.69 13.47 15.65
C VAL A 151 -18.32 14.85 15.61
N ASP A 152 -19.54 14.98 16.15
CA ASP A 152 -20.31 16.24 16.15
C ASP A 152 -20.41 16.90 14.76
N GLY A 153 -20.57 16.07 13.72
CA GLY A 153 -20.68 16.51 12.32
C GLY A 153 -19.36 16.85 11.64
N ARG A 154 -18.22 16.83 12.35
CA ARG A 154 -16.88 17.12 11.81
C ARG A 154 -16.15 15.83 11.47
N VAL A 155 -15.45 15.78 10.34
CA VAL A 155 -14.57 14.65 9.99
C VAL A 155 -13.37 14.66 10.92
N VAL A 156 -13.14 13.53 11.60
CA VAL A 156 -11.97 13.29 12.45
C VAL A 156 -11.06 12.23 11.85
N ALA A 157 -11.61 11.31 11.05
CA ALA A 157 -10.82 10.39 10.23
C ALA A 157 -11.44 10.29 8.82
N PRO A 158 -10.65 10.45 7.74
CA PRO A 158 -11.18 10.60 6.40
C PRO A 158 -11.59 9.27 5.72
N GLY A 159 -11.18 8.13 6.27
CA GLY A 159 -11.43 6.79 5.72
C GLY A 159 -10.49 6.40 4.57
N LEU A 160 -10.42 5.10 4.31
CA LEU A 160 -9.57 4.45 3.31
C LEU A 160 -10.32 3.24 2.72
N ALA A 161 -10.29 3.11 1.40
CA ALA A 161 -10.92 2.00 0.70
C ALA A 161 -10.04 1.49 -0.43
N VAL A 162 -10.33 0.28 -0.90
CA VAL A 162 -9.86 -0.28 -2.17
C VAL A 162 -11.05 -0.28 -3.13
N SER A 163 -10.81 0.02 -4.40
CA SER A 163 -11.81 -0.10 -5.45
C SER A 163 -11.25 -0.68 -6.75
N THR A 164 -12.11 -1.44 -7.42
CA THR A 164 -11.92 -1.95 -8.78
C THR A 164 -11.91 -0.86 -9.84
N ALA A 165 -12.55 0.28 -9.58
CA ALA A 165 -12.71 1.36 -10.56
C ALA A 165 -11.37 2.02 -10.99
N GLY A 166 -10.32 1.90 -10.17
CA GLY A 166 -8.97 2.38 -10.46
C GLY A 166 -7.94 1.27 -10.72
N ALA A 167 -8.37 0.01 -10.76
CA ALA A 167 -7.46 -1.11 -10.94
C ALA A 167 -6.73 -1.02 -12.29
N PRO A 168 -5.39 -1.20 -12.34
CA PRO A 168 -4.65 -1.25 -13.59
C PRO A 168 -5.24 -2.31 -14.52
N THR A 169 -5.45 -1.96 -15.79
CA THR A 169 -5.90 -2.92 -16.79
C THR A 169 -4.80 -3.93 -17.11
N ALA A 170 -5.15 -5.22 -17.16
CA ALA A 170 -4.20 -6.34 -17.35
C ALA A 170 -3.53 -6.40 -18.74
N THR A 171 -3.72 -5.39 -19.59
CA THR A 171 -3.23 -5.36 -20.97
C THR A 171 -1.75 -4.99 -21.09
N GLY A 172 -1.11 -4.59 -19.98
CA GLY A 172 0.30 -4.19 -19.95
C GLY A 172 1.31 -5.33 -19.70
N PRO A 173 2.61 -5.03 -19.77
CA PRO A 173 3.67 -5.99 -19.42
C PRO A 173 3.73 -6.29 -17.92
N VAL A 174 3.24 -5.37 -17.09
CA VAL A 174 3.24 -5.54 -15.63
C VAL A 174 2.02 -6.39 -15.22
N PRO A 175 2.19 -7.47 -14.43
CA PRO A 175 1.06 -8.19 -13.86
C PRO A 175 0.12 -7.26 -13.07
N ALA A 176 -1.19 -7.43 -13.22
CA ALA A 176 -2.18 -6.47 -12.73
C ALA A 176 -2.18 -6.35 -11.19
N GLU A 177 -2.06 -7.48 -10.49
CA GLU A 177 -2.01 -7.57 -9.04
C GLU A 177 -0.76 -6.85 -8.49
N MET A 178 0.39 -7.04 -9.13
CA MET A 178 1.62 -6.36 -8.78
C MET A 178 1.54 -4.86 -9.06
N ALA A 179 0.93 -4.45 -10.18
CA ALA A 179 0.72 -3.04 -10.50
C ALA A 179 -0.20 -2.36 -9.48
N ALA A 180 -1.31 -3.03 -9.11
CA ALA A 180 -2.23 -2.54 -8.09
C ALA A 180 -1.52 -2.40 -6.74
N PHE A 181 -0.79 -3.44 -6.30
CA PHE A 181 -0.07 -3.38 -5.03
C PHE A 181 1.01 -2.29 -5.04
N ALA A 182 1.75 -2.16 -6.14
CA ALA A 182 2.76 -1.11 -6.28
C ALA A 182 2.18 0.31 -6.17
N ALA A 183 0.96 0.53 -6.66
CA ALA A 183 0.27 1.81 -6.50
C ALA A 183 -0.18 2.07 -5.05
N MET A 184 -0.50 1.02 -4.28
CA MET A 184 -0.93 1.16 -2.89
C MET A 184 0.21 1.36 -1.90
N VAL A 185 1.36 0.70 -2.13
CA VAL A 185 2.48 0.70 -1.18
C VAL A 185 2.92 2.10 -0.75
N PRO A 186 3.12 3.09 -1.65
CA PRO A 186 3.51 4.44 -1.24
C PRO A 186 2.48 5.13 -0.32
N VAL A 187 1.19 4.90 -0.57
CA VAL A 187 0.11 5.47 0.24
C VAL A 187 0.10 4.82 1.61
N LEU A 188 0.16 3.49 1.68
CA LEU A 188 0.17 2.74 2.94
C LEU A 188 1.44 3.06 3.75
N ALA A 189 2.60 3.19 3.12
CA ALA A 189 3.85 3.64 3.75
C ALA A 189 3.78 5.06 4.33
N GLY A 190 2.88 5.91 3.81
CA GLY A 190 2.61 7.23 4.38
C GLY A 190 1.65 7.23 5.56
N LEU A 191 0.82 6.18 5.68
CA LEU A 191 -0.23 6.06 6.69
C LEU A 191 0.15 5.16 7.86
N ASP A 192 0.90 4.09 7.60
CA ASP A 192 1.25 3.05 8.57
C ASP A 192 2.74 3.15 8.95
N PRO A 193 3.06 3.68 10.14
CA PRO A 193 4.44 3.80 10.59
C PRO A 193 5.10 2.46 10.95
N ALA A 194 4.32 1.37 11.08
CA ALA A 194 4.84 0.05 11.39
C ALA A 194 5.39 -0.69 10.14
N LEU A 195 5.19 -0.14 8.95
CA LEU A 195 5.73 -0.70 7.72
C LEU A 195 7.24 -0.51 7.62
N HIS A 196 7.92 -1.60 7.29
CA HIS A 196 9.35 -1.63 7.01
C HIS A 196 9.56 -2.14 5.59
N HIS A 197 10.65 -1.75 4.95
CA HIS A 197 11.17 -2.47 3.80
C HIS A 197 12.43 -3.25 4.20
N CYS A 198 12.65 -4.35 3.51
CA CYS A 198 13.87 -5.11 3.58
C CYS A 198 14.50 -5.36 2.21
N LEU A 199 14.14 -4.57 1.19
CA LEU A 199 14.63 -4.74 -0.18
C LEU A 199 16.16 -4.79 -0.28
N GLN A 200 16.72 -5.88 -0.82
CA GLN A 200 18.18 -6.11 -0.82
C GLN A 200 18.96 -5.00 -1.55
N ALA A 201 18.37 -4.46 -2.62
CA ALA A 201 19.00 -3.43 -3.44
C ALA A 201 19.19 -2.08 -2.73
N LEU A 202 18.46 -1.86 -1.63
CA LEU A 202 18.55 -0.64 -0.82
C LEU A 202 19.17 -0.91 0.55
N GLU A 203 18.92 -2.09 1.10
CA GLU A 203 19.41 -2.52 2.40
C GLU A 203 19.87 -3.98 2.29
N PHE A 204 21.19 -4.20 2.20
CA PHE A 204 21.76 -5.51 1.92
C PHE A 204 21.40 -6.54 3.00
N SER A 205 21.40 -6.09 4.27
CA SER A 205 20.98 -6.87 5.42
C SER A 205 20.29 -5.95 6.43
N GLY A 206 19.00 -6.13 6.64
CA GLY A 206 18.27 -5.38 7.66
C GLY A 206 16.87 -4.96 7.24
N LEU A 207 16.29 -4.15 8.12
CA LEU A 207 14.94 -3.62 8.03
C LEU A 207 14.99 -2.12 8.24
N ARG A 208 14.30 -1.35 7.40
CA ARG A 208 14.22 0.11 7.52
C ARG A 208 12.76 0.55 7.51
N GLY A 209 12.38 1.34 8.51
CA GLY A 209 11.02 1.84 8.65
C GLY A 209 10.67 2.82 7.52
N LEU A 210 9.54 2.59 6.85
CA LEU A 210 9.02 3.45 5.79
C LEU A 210 8.34 4.72 6.33
N ALA A 211 8.21 4.86 7.64
CA ALA A 211 7.82 6.11 8.29
C ALA A 211 8.84 7.24 8.02
N GLU A 212 10.13 6.91 7.89
CA GLU A 212 11.20 7.87 7.65
C GLU A 212 11.08 8.44 6.21
N PRO A 213 10.91 9.75 6.02
CA PRO A 213 10.64 10.32 4.69
C PRO A 213 11.74 10.02 3.66
N ALA A 214 13.02 10.09 4.05
CA ALA A 214 14.15 9.82 3.16
C ALA A 214 14.16 8.36 2.69
N VAL A 215 13.94 7.41 3.62
CA VAL A 215 13.82 5.98 3.33
C VAL A 215 12.64 5.72 2.41
N ARG A 216 11.47 6.29 2.71
CA ARG A 216 10.26 6.15 1.89
C ARG A 216 10.49 6.66 0.47
N THR A 217 11.08 7.84 0.30
CA THR A 217 11.37 8.41 -1.02
C THR A 217 12.34 7.53 -1.80
N GLY A 218 13.41 7.03 -1.16
CA GLY A 218 14.36 6.11 -1.80
C GLY A 218 13.70 4.80 -2.24
N TYR A 219 12.89 4.21 -1.36
CA TYR A 219 12.14 2.99 -1.66
C TYR A 219 11.15 3.17 -2.81
N VAL A 220 10.32 4.22 -2.78
CA VAL A 220 9.35 4.51 -3.85
C VAL A 220 10.05 4.77 -5.18
N GLY A 221 11.19 5.47 -5.18
CA GLY A 221 12.01 5.65 -6.38
C GLY A 221 12.44 4.31 -6.98
N HIS A 222 12.92 3.39 -6.15
CA HIS A 222 13.33 2.06 -6.60
C HIS A 222 12.17 1.21 -7.12
N LEU A 223 11.02 1.24 -6.44
CA LEU A 223 9.80 0.55 -6.89
C LEU A 223 9.36 1.05 -8.28
N ASN A 224 9.37 2.37 -8.48
CA ASN A 224 9.05 2.98 -9.78
C ASN A 224 10.04 2.57 -10.87
N SER A 225 11.34 2.48 -10.56
CA SER A 225 12.34 1.96 -11.50
C SER A 225 12.05 0.50 -11.88
N ARG A 226 11.64 -0.36 -10.95
CA ARG A 226 11.27 -1.77 -11.25
C ARG A 226 10.01 -1.86 -12.12
N LEU A 227 9.00 -1.03 -11.86
CA LEU A 227 7.82 -0.94 -12.72
C LEU A 227 8.19 -0.54 -14.15
N ALA A 228 9.03 0.50 -14.30
CA ALA A 228 9.50 0.95 -15.61
C ALA A 228 10.33 -0.11 -16.33
N GLU A 229 11.20 -0.84 -15.60
CA GLU A 229 11.95 -1.98 -16.13
C GLU A 229 11.01 -3.04 -16.70
N VAL A 230 9.99 -3.50 -15.96
CA VAL A 230 9.03 -4.49 -16.46
C VAL A 230 8.26 -3.95 -17.67
N ALA A 231 7.78 -2.71 -17.61
CA ALA A 231 7.02 -2.08 -18.68
C ALA A 231 7.83 -1.92 -19.98
N ALA A 232 9.15 -1.79 -19.90
CA ALA A 232 10.02 -1.67 -21.07
C ALA A 232 10.38 -3.02 -21.72
N ARG A 233 10.01 -4.16 -21.12
CA ARG A 233 10.33 -5.49 -21.66
C ARG A 233 9.19 -6.04 -22.49
N ARG A 234 9.57 -6.84 -23.50
CA ARG A 234 8.61 -7.67 -24.24
C ARG A 234 8.06 -8.76 -23.32
N ARG A 235 6.75 -8.75 -23.08
CA ARG A 235 6.03 -9.77 -22.32
C ARG A 235 6.34 -11.17 -22.85
N HIS A 236 6.34 -12.17 -21.96
CA HIS A 236 6.64 -13.58 -22.26
C HIS A 236 8.10 -13.87 -22.68
N SER A 237 9.06 -13.02 -22.27
CA SER A 237 10.48 -13.28 -22.49
C SER A 237 11.22 -13.53 -21.17
N GLY A 238 12.38 -14.19 -21.22
CA GLY A 238 13.25 -14.36 -20.04
C GLY A 238 13.60 -13.03 -19.36
N PRO A 239 14.08 -12.00 -20.09
CA PRO A 239 14.37 -10.69 -19.49
C PRO A 239 13.15 -9.99 -18.89
N TRP A 240 11.95 -10.27 -19.41
CA TRP A 240 10.70 -9.82 -18.79
C TRP A 240 10.46 -10.54 -17.47
N LEU A 241 10.53 -11.88 -17.44
CA LEU A 241 10.39 -12.66 -16.21
C LEU A 241 11.41 -12.24 -15.14
N GLU A 242 12.67 -12.02 -15.50
CA GLU A 242 13.69 -11.51 -14.58
C GLU A 242 13.30 -10.16 -13.98
N SER A 243 12.70 -9.27 -14.78
CA SER A 243 12.24 -7.96 -14.30
C SER A 243 11.02 -8.12 -13.39
N VAL A 244 10.12 -9.07 -13.68
CA VAL A 244 8.96 -9.40 -12.83
C VAL A 244 9.40 -9.99 -11.49
N VAL A 245 10.41 -10.86 -11.46
CA VAL A 245 11.02 -11.39 -10.22
C VAL A 245 11.57 -10.25 -9.34
N ARG A 246 12.21 -9.24 -9.93
CA ARG A 246 12.72 -8.08 -9.18
C ARG A 246 11.60 -7.16 -8.67
N LEU A 247 10.53 -6.99 -9.43
CA LEU A 247 9.34 -6.26 -8.99
C LEU A 247 8.64 -7.01 -7.84
N HIS A 248 8.53 -8.33 -7.94
CA HIS A 248 8.03 -9.19 -6.87
C HIS A 248 8.85 -9.00 -5.60
N GLU A 249 10.19 -9.04 -5.67
CA GLU A 249 11.04 -8.79 -4.50
C GLU A 249 10.76 -7.41 -3.89
N ALA A 250 10.67 -6.36 -4.72
CA ALA A 250 10.36 -5.02 -4.22
C ALA A 250 9.06 -5.03 -3.41
N LEU A 251 7.98 -5.56 -3.97
CA LEU A 251 6.66 -5.61 -3.32
C LEU A 251 6.65 -6.47 -2.06
N CYS A 252 7.17 -7.70 -2.13
CA CYS A 252 7.16 -8.65 -1.01
C CYS A 252 8.20 -8.31 0.08
N SER A 253 9.12 -7.37 -0.20
CA SER A 253 10.03 -6.84 0.82
C SER A 253 9.39 -5.82 1.77
N VAL A 254 8.17 -5.36 1.50
CA VAL A 254 7.42 -4.49 2.40
C VAL A 254 6.65 -5.35 3.41
N VAL A 255 7.05 -5.24 4.67
CA VAL A 255 6.58 -6.12 5.75
C VAL A 255 6.30 -5.34 7.03
N HIS A 256 5.37 -5.86 7.83
CA HIS A 256 5.28 -5.55 9.26
C HIS A 256 6.31 -6.37 10.05
N LEU A 257 6.54 -6.01 11.30
CA LEU A 257 7.37 -6.76 12.24
C LEU A 257 6.53 -7.13 13.48
N PRO A 258 6.22 -8.43 13.70
CA PRO A 258 6.45 -9.56 12.78
C PRO A 258 5.66 -9.40 11.46
N PRO A 259 6.06 -10.09 10.37
CA PRO A 259 5.26 -10.13 9.15
C PRO A 259 3.85 -10.66 9.44
N ALA A 260 2.86 -10.04 8.79
CA ALA A 260 1.46 -10.43 8.92
C ALA A 260 1.26 -11.92 8.53
N PRO A 261 0.24 -12.62 9.07
CA PRO A 261 -0.05 -13.99 8.66
C PRO A 261 -0.60 -14.04 7.22
N GLU A 262 -0.62 -15.23 6.61
CA GLU A 262 -1.07 -15.44 5.23
C GLU A 262 -2.56 -15.11 5.04
N ASP A 263 -3.38 -15.33 6.06
CA ASP A 263 -4.83 -15.06 6.07
C ASP A 263 -5.18 -13.63 6.53
N SER A 264 -4.20 -12.73 6.57
CA SER A 264 -4.44 -11.30 6.79
C SER A 264 -4.71 -10.57 5.47
N TRP A 265 -5.18 -9.32 5.55
CA TRP A 265 -5.29 -8.47 4.36
C TRP A 265 -3.94 -8.31 3.65
N TRP A 266 -2.84 -8.10 4.42
CA TRP A 266 -1.49 -8.02 3.85
C TRP A 266 -0.96 -9.36 3.33
N GLY A 267 -1.37 -10.46 3.96
CA GLY A 267 -1.08 -11.83 3.51
C GLY A 267 -1.69 -12.13 2.15
N GLU A 268 -2.96 -11.77 1.95
CA GLU A 268 -3.66 -11.93 0.66
C GLU A 268 -2.95 -11.19 -0.48
N TRP A 269 -2.46 -9.97 -0.25
CA TRP A 269 -1.73 -9.23 -1.28
C TRP A 269 -0.36 -9.83 -1.63
N ARG A 270 0.35 -10.39 -0.65
CA ARG A 270 1.57 -11.14 -0.93
C ARG A 270 1.27 -12.44 -1.68
N ALA A 271 0.21 -13.15 -1.31
CA ALA A 271 -0.23 -14.34 -2.02
C ALA A 271 -0.59 -14.02 -3.48
N ALA A 272 -1.36 -12.95 -3.72
CA ALA A 272 -1.69 -12.49 -5.07
C ALA A 272 -0.44 -12.12 -5.89
N CYS A 273 0.59 -11.54 -5.26
CA CYS A 273 1.86 -11.30 -5.95
C CYS A 273 2.64 -12.59 -6.25
N ASN A 274 2.59 -13.59 -5.38
CA ASN A 274 3.19 -14.91 -5.62
C ASN A 274 2.49 -15.63 -6.77
N ASP A 275 1.15 -15.58 -6.81
CA ASP A 275 0.34 -16.15 -7.89
C ASP A 275 0.66 -15.46 -9.21
N ALA A 276 0.67 -14.11 -9.24
CA ALA A 276 1.03 -13.34 -10.42
C ALA A 276 2.47 -13.62 -10.92
N LEU A 277 3.42 -13.89 -10.02
CA LEU A 277 4.77 -14.30 -10.41
C LEU A 277 4.79 -15.73 -10.98
N SER A 278 4.01 -16.64 -10.40
CA SER A 278 3.88 -18.02 -10.89
C SER A 278 3.27 -18.05 -12.28
N ASP A 279 2.21 -17.28 -12.48
CA ASP A 279 1.57 -17.10 -13.79
C ASP A 279 2.54 -16.49 -14.79
N ALA A 280 3.31 -15.46 -14.40
CA ALA A 280 4.33 -14.87 -15.27
C ALA A 280 5.42 -15.89 -15.66
N ALA A 281 5.83 -16.77 -14.75
CA ALA A 281 6.79 -17.82 -15.04
C ALA A 281 6.24 -18.82 -16.06
N LEU A 282 5.00 -19.30 -15.86
CA LEU A 282 4.29 -20.19 -16.77
C LEU A 282 4.11 -19.55 -18.16
N ASP A 283 3.61 -18.32 -18.19
CA ASP A 283 3.37 -17.51 -19.39
C ASP A 283 4.64 -17.27 -20.20
N SER A 284 5.80 -17.16 -19.55
CA SER A 284 7.06 -16.90 -20.24
C SER A 284 7.64 -18.15 -20.91
N GLY A 285 7.37 -19.35 -20.38
CA GLY A 285 8.08 -20.58 -20.72
C GLY A 285 9.61 -20.52 -20.54
N ALA A 286 10.14 -19.46 -19.91
CA ALA A 286 11.57 -19.14 -19.88
C ALA A 286 12.24 -19.48 -18.55
N GLY A 287 11.45 -19.83 -17.52
CA GLY A 287 11.98 -20.10 -16.19
C GLY A 287 10.98 -20.74 -15.24
N THR A 288 11.47 -21.00 -14.02
CA THR A 288 10.69 -21.55 -12.90
C THR A 288 10.88 -20.69 -11.66
N VAL A 289 9.86 -20.66 -10.80
CA VAL A 289 9.90 -19.95 -9.51
C VAL A 289 9.47 -20.89 -8.39
N LYS A 290 10.03 -20.70 -7.20
CA LYS A 290 9.70 -21.46 -5.98
C LYS A 290 9.65 -20.52 -4.78
N PHE A 291 8.59 -20.64 -3.99
CA PHE A 291 8.41 -19.87 -2.74
C PHE A 291 8.85 -20.75 -1.57
N PRO A 292 9.90 -20.38 -0.82
CA PRO A 292 10.37 -21.19 0.31
C PRO A 292 9.33 -21.19 1.45
N PRO A 293 8.71 -22.34 1.79
CA PRO A 293 7.69 -22.39 2.82
C PRO A 293 8.23 -22.95 4.15
N GLY A 294 7.47 -22.79 5.22
CA GLY A 294 7.58 -23.62 6.42
C GLY A 294 8.77 -23.28 7.33
N ARG A 295 9.62 -24.27 7.63
CA ARG A 295 10.75 -24.10 8.56
C ARG A 295 11.99 -23.63 7.82
N TYR A 296 12.75 -22.73 8.42
CA TYR A 296 13.94 -22.15 7.83
C TYR A 296 14.97 -23.21 7.40
N ARG A 297 15.17 -24.26 8.23
CA ARG A 297 16.05 -25.40 7.89
C ARG A 297 15.67 -26.13 6.60
N ALA A 298 14.40 -26.08 6.18
CA ALA A 298 13.95 -26.70 4.93
C ALA A 298 14.08 -25.75 3.72
N ALA A 299 14.34 -24.47 3.96
CA ALA A 299 14.49 -23.42 2.95
C ALA A 299 15.96 -23.03 2.69
N ASP A 300 16.90 -23.48 3.52
CA ASP A 300 18.31 -23.05 3.54
C ASP A 300 19.01 -23.24 2.17
N ASP A 301 18.73 -24.35 1.48
CA ASP A 301 19.31 -24.61 0.16
C ASP A 301 18.76 -23.68 -0.94
N LEU A 302 17.58 -23.09 -0.74
CA LEU A 302 16.89 -22.26 -1.72
C LEU A 302 17.08 -20.76 -1.48
N THR A 303 17.62 -20.36 -0.32
CA THR A 303 17.57 -18.97 0.14
C THR A 303 18.95 -18.39 0.47
N ARG A 304 19.14 -17.08 0.27
CA ARG A 304 20.36 -16.35 0.62
C ARG A 304 20.02 -14.94 1.10
N HIS A 305 20.86 -14.40 1.99
CA HIS A 305 20.72 -13.06 2.58
C HIS A 305 19.45 -12.88 3.42
N ASP A 306 19.01 -13.93 4.10
CA ASP A 306 17.77 -13.94 4.87
C ASP A 306 17.81 -12.98 6.07
N ILE A 307 16.62 -12.59 6.52
CA ILE A 307 16.44 -11.62 7.59
C ILE A 307 15.95 -12.36 8.83
N ALA A 308 16.81 -12.43 9.84
CA ALA A 308 16.45 -12.89 11.17
C ALA A 308 15.66 -11.81 11.91
N VAL A 309 14.50 -12.16 12.44
CA VAL A 309 13.76 -11.32 13.38
C VAL A 309 13.54 -12.07 14.68
N HIS A 310 13.70 -11.37 15.80
CA HIS A 310 13.45 -11.97 17.10
C HIS A 310 11.94 -12.15 17.28
N TYR A 311 11.48 -13.41 17.22
CA TYR A 311 10.06 -13.74 17.37
C TYR A 311 9.92 -15.07 18.15
N PRO A 312 9.94 -15.01 19.50
CA PRO A 312 10.13 -16.19 20.34
C PRO A 312 8.99 -17.19 20.28
N ASP A 313 7.80 -16.78 19.84
CA ASP A 313 6.62 -17.65 19.79
C ASP A 313 6.70 -18.72 18.67
N ARG A 314 7.57 -18.52 17.66
CA ARG A 314 7.64 -19.39 16.48
C ARG A 314 9.09 -19.63 15.99
N PRO A 315 10.01 -20.13 16.83
CA PRO A 315 11.43 -20.21 16.50
C PRO A 315 11.69 -21.08 15.27
N GLY A 316 12.55 -20.59 14.36
CA GLY A 316 12.95 -21.27 13.14
C GLY A 316 11.87 -21.33 12.04
N GLN A 317 10.77 -20.60 12.18
CA GLN A 317 9.72 -20.51 11.16
C GLN A 317 10.04 -19.42 10.13
N VAL A 318 9.82 -19.71 8.85
CA VAL A 318 9.75 -18.70 7.78
C VAL A 318 8.45 -17.92 7.95
N LEU A 319 8.58 -16.60 8.17
CA LEU A 319 7.45 -15.69 8.40
C LEU A 319 6.99 -14.99 7.12
N ALA A 320 7.91 -14.78 6.16
CA ALA A 320 7.59 -14.22 4.86
C ALA A 320 8.62 -14.64 3.81
N CYS A 321 8.16 -15.00 2.62
CA CYS A 321 9.00 -15.04 1.42
C CYS A 321 9.09 -13.63 0.83
N VAL A 322 10.28 -13.01 0.88
CA VAL A 322 10.50 -11.66 0.33
C VAL A 322 11.00 -11.70 -1.10
N ARG A 323 11.67 -12.79 -1.49
CA ARG A 323 12.02 -13.09 -2.88
C ARG A 323 11.83 -14.58 -3.15
N ALA A 324 11.12 -14.90 -4.23
CA ALA A 324 11.06 -16.27 -4.71
C ALA A 324 12.43 -16.73 -5.22
N TRP A 325 12.80 -17.98 -4.96
CA TRP A 325 13.86 -18.60 -5.73
C TRP A 325 13.41 -18.64 -7.20
N SER A 326 14.32 -18.36 -8.14
CA SER A 326 14.02 -18.44 -9.56
C SER A 326 15.16 -19.04 -10.36
N SER A 327 14.83 -19.68 -11.47
CA SER A 327 15.77 -20.10 -12.51
C SER A 327 15.24 -19.64 -13.85
N VAL A 328 15.92 -18.69 -14.49
CA VAL A 328 15.53 -18.14 -15.80
C VAL A 328 16.67 -18.41 -16.77
N HIS A 329 16.39 -19.15 -17.85
CA HIS A 329 17.41 -19.60 -18.80
C HIS A 329 18.64 -20.27 -18.16
N GLY A 330 18.46 -20.99 -17.05
CA GLY A 330 19.53 -21.68 -16.32
C GLY A 330 20.34 -20.78 -15.37
N VAL A 331 20.03 -19.49 -15.28
CA VAL A 331 20.59 -18.60 -14.26
C VAL A 331 19.71 -18.65 -13.02
N GLU A 332 20.27 -19.20 -11.94
CA GLU A 332 19.57 -19.29 -10.66
C GLU A 332 19.75 -18.01 -9.84
N THR A 333 18.64 -17.52 -9.29
CA THR A 333 18.63 -16.47 -8.28
C THR A 333 18.06 -17.05 -6.98
N PRO A 334 18.82 -17.06 -5.88
CA PRO A 334 18.36 -17.61 -4.62
C PRO A 334 17.19 -16.78 -4.08
N GLY A 335 16.23 -17.46 -3.47
CA GLY A 335 15.15 -16.82 -2.73
C GLY A 335 15.68 -16.07 -1.51
N ARG A 336 14.78 -15.39 -0.81
CA ARG A 336 15.11 -14.68 0.43
C ARG A 336 13.87 -14.66 1.32
N VAL A 337 14.09 -14.87 2.61
CA VAL A 337 13.00 -14.95 3.61
C VAL A 337 13.23 -14.05 4.81
N VAL A 338 12.14 -13.70 5.48
CA VAL A 338 12.16 -13.28 6.89
C VAL A 338 11.85 -14.53 7.72
N TYR A 339 12.66 -14.81 8.75
CA TYR A 339 12.45 -15.95 9.64
C TYR A 339 12.60 -15.56 11.11
N ALA A 340 11.90 -16.29 11.97
CA ALA A 340 12.00 -16.15 13.42
C ALA A 340 13.29 -16.81 13.92
N SER A 341 14.22 -16.00 14.44
CA SER A 341 15.46 -16.48 15.08
C SER A 341 15.24 -16.82 16.54
#